data_AF-A0A920JZI7-F1
#
_entry.id   AF-A0A920JZI7-F1
#
_cell.length_a   1.000
_cell.length_b   1.000
_cell.length_c   1.000
_cell.angle_alpha   90.00
_cell.angle_beta   90.00
_cell.angle_gamma   90.00
#
_symmetry.space_group_name_H-M   'P 1'
#
loop_
_entity.id
_entity.type
_entity.pdbx_description
1 polymer ?
#
loop_
_entity_poly.entity_id
_entity_poly.type
_entity_poly.pdbx_seq_one_letter_code
_entity_poly.pdbx_strand_id
1 'polypeptide(L)'
;MFSNPGAELQDGYPEFTMQMLMDLGWDGDLTADERAAIDAVAGPKTNWKTDLSGGIQRVAIKHGCAPFGNAKARAVVWTFPDPVPLHREPLYTNRRDLVEDYPTYEDRKFYRLPTLYASIQKQDFSKEYPMILTSGRLVEYEGGGDETRSNPWLAELQQDMFVEINPRDANNLGVRDGAQVWVEGPEGAKVKVMAMITNRVGEGVAFMPFHFGGHFQGEDLRDKYPKGADPYVLGESSNTAQTYGYDSVTQMQETKATLCKIWSA
;
A
#
# COMPACT_ATOMS: atom_id res chain seq x y z
N MET A 1 7.92 -24.79 6.53
CA MET A 1 9.12 -24.65 7.39
C MET A 1 10.29 -24.53 6.45
N PHE A 2 10.80 -23.32 6.24
CA PHE A 2 11.71 -23.01 5.14
C PHE A 2 13.17 -22.97 5.64
N SER A 3 13.78 -24.13 5.89
CA SER A 3 15.24 -24.23 5.87
C SER A 3 15.69 -24.35 4.41
N ASN A 4 16.88 -23.85 4.08
CA ASN A 4 17.49 -24.12 2.78
C ASN A 4 17.69 -25.65 2.66
N PRO A 5 17.13 -26.31 1.62
CA PRO A 5 17.32 -27.74 1.45
C PRO A 5 18.81 -28.10 1.45
N GLY A 6 19.23 -28.97 2.39
CA GLY A 6 20.63 -29.39 2.55
C GLY A 6 21.50 -28.52 3.46
N ALA A 7 20.97 -27.48 4.10
CA ALA A 7 21.71 -26.69 5.08
C ALA A 7 22.03 -27.47 6.36
N GLU A 8 23.16 -27.21 7.00
CA GLU A 8 23.46 -27.82 8.30
C GLU A 8 22.60 -27.24 9.43
N LEU A 9 22.17 -25.98 9.30
CA LEU A 9 21.18 -25.36 10.19
C LEU A 9 19.76 -25.52 9.64
N GLN A 10 18.93 -26.24 10.40
CA GLN A 10 17.55 -26.59 10.02
C GLN A 10 16.47 -25.68 10.63
N ASP A 11 16.85 -24.82 11.58
CA ASP A 11 15.98 -23.78 12.15
C ASP A 11 16.37 -22.40 11.58
N GLY A 12 15.63 -21.35 11.93
CA GLY A 12 15.99 -19.99 11.60
C GLY A 12 17.18 -19.50 12.42
N TYR A 13 18.06 -18.75 11.77
CA TYR A 13 19.31 -18.26 12.33
C TYR A 13 19.53 -16.79 11.95
N PRO A 14 20.23 -16.01 12.80
CA PRO A 14 20.59 -14.64 12.50
C PRO A 14 21.63 -14.58 11.37
N GLU A 15 22.00 -13.36 10.97
CA GLU A 15 23.14 -13.19 10.04
C GLU A 15 24.44 -13.75 10.62
N PHE A 16 25.31 -14.25 9.74
CA PHE A 16 26.58 -14.84 10.14
C PHE A 16 27.60 -13.76 10.53
N THR A 17 28.19 -13.97 11.71
CA THR A 17 29.35 -13.23 12.21
C THR A 17 30.52 -14.19 12.37
N MET A 18 31.72 -13.65 12.50
CA MET A 18 32.90 -14.45 12.82
C MET A 18 32.72 -15.23 14.12
N GLN A 19 32.14 -14.61 15.15
CA GLN A 19 31.79 -15.29 16.40
C GLN A 19 30.85 -16.48 16.16
N MET A 20 29.84 -16.32 15.30
CA MET A 20 28.90 -17.41 14.99
C MET A 20 29.60 -18.58 14.29
N LEU A 21 30.58 -18.33 13.40
CA LEU A 21 31.39 -19.41 12.82
C LEU A 21 32.22 -20.14 13.87
N MET A 22 32.79 -19.43 14.84
CA MET A 22 33.54 -20.03 15.95
C MET A 22 32.62 -20.88 16.84
N ASP A 23 31.43 -20.37 17.18
CA ASP A 23 30.45 -21.08 18.02
C ASP A 23 29.92 -22.36 17.34
N LEU A 24 29.84 -22.36 16.01
CA LEU A 24 29.46 -23.52 15.19
C LEU A 24 30.64 -24.46 14.87
N GLY A 25 31.88 -24.06 15.19
CA GLY A 25 33.09 -24.80 14.84
C GLY A 25 33.43 -24.79 13.33
N TRP A 26 32.90 -23.83 12.59
CA TRP A 26 33.11 -23.67 11.14
C TRP A 26 34.28 -22.73 10.81
N ASP A 27 34.87 -22.08 11.81
CA ASP A 27 35.97 -21.15 11.59
C ASP A 27 37.26 -21.82 11.09
N GLY A 28 37.40 -23.13 11.27
CA GLY A 28 38.46 -23.94 10.67
C GLY A 28 38.38 -24.08 9.15
N ASP A 29 37.24 -23.73 8.55
CA ASP A 29 37.08 -23.72 7.09
C ASP A 29 37.54 -22.41 6.44
N LEU A 30 37.96 -21.42 7.23
CA LEU A 30 38.61 -20.20 6.75
C LEU A 30 40.07 -20.48 6.38
N THR A 31 40.52 -19.86 5.29
CA THR A 31 41.95 -19.80 4.96
C THR A 31 42.67 -18.85 5.93
N ALA A 32 43.99 -18.98 6.02
CA ALA A 32 44.80 -18.10 6.85
C ALA A 32 44.66 -16.62 6.44
N ASP A 33 44.54 -16.35 5.14
CA ASP A 33 44.40 -14.98 4.61
C ASP A 33 43.02 -14.39 4.94
N GLU A 34 41.94 -15.18 4.80
CA GLU A 34 40.59 -14.74 5.20
C GLU A 34 40.52 -14.48 6.70
N ARG A 35 41.10 -15.36 7.53
CA ARG A 35 41.14 -15.14 8.97
C ARG A 35 41.93 -13.89 9.35
N ALA A 36 43.09 -13.66 8.74
CA ALA A 36 43.88 -12.45 8.98
C ALA A 36 43.11 -11.18 8.57
N ALA A 37 42.40 -11.20 7.45
CA ALA A 37 41.57 -10.08 7.01
C ALA A 37 40.39 -9.80 7.95
N ILE A 38 39.71 -10.86 8.43
CA ILE A 38 38.62 -10.76 9.40
C ILE A 38 39.11 -10.19 10.73
N ASP A 39 40.27 -10.65 11.21
CA ASP A 39 40.90 -10.20 12.44
C ASP A 39 41.35 -8.73 12.36
N ALA A 40 41.80 -8.29 11.18
CA ALA A 40 42.17 -6.89 10.93
C ALA A 40 40.97 -5.92 10.95
N VAL A 41 39.76 -6.39 10.67
CA VAL A 41 38.54 -5.57 10.72
C VAL A 41 38.02 -5.45 12.16
N ALA A 42 37.57 -6.56 12.74
CA ALA A 42 36.99 -6.57 14.08
C ALA A 42 37.05 -7.97 14.76
N GLY A 43 37.82 -8.91 14.21
CA GLY A 43 37.93 -10.28 14.71
C GLY A 43 36.57 -10.94 14.91
N PRO A 44 36.25 -11.49 16.10
CA PRO A 44 34.97 -12.16 16.35
C PRO A 44 33.73 -11.29 16.10
N LYS A 45 33.85 -9.95 16.18
CA LYS A 45 32.73 -9.03 15.94
C LYS A 45 32.52 -8.72 14.45
N THR A 46 33.39 -9.20 13.57
CA THR A 46 33.26 -8.99 12.13
C THR A 46 31.98 -9.67 11.61
N ASN A 47 31.17 -8.91 10.90
CA ASN A 47 29.96 -9.37 10.24
C ASN A 47 30.30 -9.76 8.78
N TRP A 48 29.56 -10.70 8.16
CA TRP A 48 29.64 -10.99 6.73
C TRP A 48 29.71 -9.72 5.85
N LYS A 49 28.97 -8.65 6.18
CA LYS A 49 28.98 -7.37 5.43
C LYS A 49 30.33 -6.67 5.43
N THR A 50 31.08 -6.82 6.51
CA THR A 50 32.32 -6.08 6.79
C THR A 50 33.56 -6.94 6.60
N ASP A 51 33.39 -8.25 6.41
CA ASP A 51 34.46 -9.14 6.00
C ASP A 51 34.82 -8.87 4.52
N LEU A 52 35.95 -8.19 4.31
CA LEU A 52 36.44 -7.84 2.98
C LEU A 52 37.04 -9.04 2.23
N SER A 53 37.33 -10.14 2.91
CA SER A 53 37.87 -11.35 2.28
C SER A 53 36.81 -12.23 1.63
N GLY A 54 35.55 -12.08 2.06
CA GLY A 54 34.46 -12.96 1.63
C GLY A 54 34.42 -14.32 2.34
N GLY A 55 35.31 -14.56 3.31
CA GLY A 55 35.46 -15.82 4.01
C GLY A 55 34.21 -16.23 4.77
N ILE A 56 33.56 -15.31 5.48
CA ILE A 56 32.33 -15.59 6.23
C ILE A 56 31.21 -16.04 5.28
N GLN A 57 31.06 -15.37 4.12
CA GLN A 57 30.06 -15.74 3.11
C GLN A 57 30.35 -17.12 2.53
N ARG A 58 31.62 -17.37 2.16
CA ARG A 58 32.04 -18.64 1.58
C ARG A 58 31.79 -19.81 2.53
N VAL A 59 32.18 -19.66 3.80
CA VAL A 59 31.98 -20.70 4.82
C VAL A 59 30.49 -20.92 5.09
N ALA A 60 29.70 -19.86 5.30
CA ALA A 60 28.26 -20.01 5.50
C ALA A 60 27.56 -20.73 4.33
N ILE A 61 27.93 -20.39 3.08
CA ILE A 61 27.39 -21.04 1.87
C ILE A 61 27.84 -22.50 1.76
N LYS A 62 29.08 -22.82 2.16
CA LYS A 62 29.61 -24.20 2.19
C LYS A 62 28.74 -25.10 3.06
N HIS A 63 28.25 -24.59 4.19
CA HIS A 63 27.33 -25.31 5.09
C HIS A 63 25.84 -25.14 4.70
N GLY A 64 25.56 -24.72 3.46
CA GLY A 64 24.22 -24.54 2.90
C GLY A 64 23.42 -23.39 3.50
N CYS A 65 24.05 -22.52 4.29
CA CYS A 65 23.39 -21.42 4.98
C CYS A 65 23.46 -20.11 4.20
N ALA A 66 22.46 -19.24 4.40
CA ALA A 66 22.47 -17.89 3.87
C ALA A 66 23.33 -16.97 4.77
N PRO A 67 24.36 -16.28 4.26
CA PRO A 67 25.22 -15.42 5.08
C PRO A 67 24.45 -14.30 5.81
N PHE A 68 23.41 -13.76 5.19
CA PHE A 68 22.54 -12.71 5.75
C PHE A 68 21.52 -13.24 6.77
N GLY A 69 21.54 -14.53 7.07
CA GLY A 69 20.62 -15.17 7.99
C GLY A 69 19.36 -15.68 7.30
N ASN A 70 18.65 -16.56 8.01
CA ASN A 70 17.36 -17.09 7.59
C ASN A 70 16.42 -17.01 8.78
N ALA A 71 15.94 -15.80 9.10
CA ALA A 71 15.10 -15.60 10.26
C ALA A 71 13.73 -16.29 10.08
N LYS A 72 13.25 -16.95 11.14
CA LYS A 72 11.83 -17.36 11.20
C LYS A 72 10.97 -16.13 11.42
N ALA A 73 10.22 -15.71 10.40
CA ALA A 73 9.13 -14.77 10.59
C ALA A 73 8.07 -15.42 11.51
N ARG A 74 7.76 -14.79 12.64
CA ARG A 74 6.62 -15.18 13.47
C ARG A 74 5.36 -14.61 12.81
N ALA A 75 4.52 -15.48 12.27
CA ALA A 75 3.23 -15.09 11.69
C ALA A 75 2.18 -14.71 12.75
N VAL A 76 2.44 -15.05 14.02
CA VAL A 76 1.53 -14.81 15.14
C VAL A 76 2.01 -13.63 16.00
N VAL A 77 1.21 -12.57 16.06
CA VAL A 77 1.42 -11.38 16.90
C VAL A 77 0.33 -11.34 17.98
N TRP A 78 0.60 -11.94 19.14
CA TRP A 78 -0.38 -12.14 20.22
C TRP A 78 -0.93 -10.83 20.85
N THR A 79 -0.34 -9.68 20.56
CA THR A 79 -0.79 -8.37 21.03
C THR A 79 -1.79 -7.70 20.09
N PHE A 80 -2.00 -8.21 18.87
CA PHE A 80 -2.91 -7.63 17.90
C PHE A 80 -4.33 -8.18 18.05
N PRO A 81 -5.36 -7.42 17.65
CA PRO A 81 -6.74 -7.90 17.63
C PRO A 81 -6.90 -9.18 16.81
N ASP A 82 -6.21 -9.23 15.66
CA ASP A 82 -6.05 -10.43 14.86
C ASP A 82 -4.58 -10.89 14.94
N PRO A 83 -4.29 -12.01 15.62
CA PRO A 83 -2.92 -12.47 15.80
C PRO A 83 -2.26 -12.91 14.50
N VAL A 84 -3.05 -13.26 13.48
CA VAL A 84 -2.61 -13.60 12.13
C VAL A 84 -3.44 -12.78 11.14
N PRO A 85 -2.98 -12.53 9.90
CA PRO A 85 -3.81 -11.87 8.90
C PRO A 85 -5.10 -12.65 8.66
N LEU A 86 -6.23 -12.04 9.00
CA LEU A 86 -7.57 -12.54 8.76
C LEU A 86 -8.28 -11.59 7.80
N HIS A 87 -9.13 -12.15 6.94
CA HIS A 87 -10.02 -11.31 6.15
C HIS A 87 -11.13 -10.77 7.05
N ARG A 88 -11.32 -9.45 7.00
CA ARG A 88 -12.48 -8.74 7.54
C ARG A 88 -13.07 -7.92 6.41
N GLU A 89 -14.38 -7.95 6.28
CA GLU A 89 -15.07 -7.22 5.23
C GLU A 89 -14.89 -5.71 5.46
N PRO A 90 -14.69 -4.89 4.41
CA PRO A 90 -14.59 -3.45 4.54
C PRO A 90 -15.80 -2.82 5.23
N LEU A 91 -15.60 -1.62 5.81
CA LEU A 91 -16.69 -0.88 6.46
C LEU A 91 -17.80 -0.53 5.47
N TYR A 92 -17.40 -0.09 4.28
CA TYR A 92 -18.29 0.22 3.16
C TYR A 92 -18.14 -0.90 2.13
N THR A 93 -19.07 -1.85 2.15
CA THR A 93 -19.08 -3.00 1.25
C THR A 93 -20.40 -3.15 0.52
N ASN A 94 -20.35 -3.55 -0.75
CA ASN A 94 -21.50 -4.00 -1.52
C ASN A 94 -21.73 -5.52 -1.41
N ARG A 95 -20.80 -6.27 -0.82
CA ARG A 95 -20.89 -7.70 -0.50
C ARG A 95 -21.38 -7.91 0.92
N ARG A 96 -22.61 -7.43 1.16
CA ARG A 96 -23.29 -7.53 2.47
C ARG A 96 -23.45 -8.98 2.95
N ASP A 97 -23.48 -9.93 2.02
CA ASP A 97 -23.50 -11.36 2.30
C ASP A 97 -22.25 -11.85 3.04
N LEU A 98 -21.10 -11.19 2.87
CA LEU A 98 -19.84 -11.57 3.52
C LEU A 98 -19.68 -11.01 4.94
N VAL A 99 -20.52 -10.06 5.35
CA VAL A 99 -20.39 -9.39 6.65
C VAL A 99 -20.66 -10.35 7.82
N GLU A 100 -21.50 -11.37 7.64
CA GLU A 100 -21.77 -12.37 8.67
C GLU A 100 -20.54 -13.27 8.91
N ASP A 101 -19.87 -13.69 7.85
CA ASP A 101 -18.69 -14.55 7.90
C ASP A 101 -17.41 -13.77 8.31
N TYR A 102 -17.31 -12.51 7.88
CA TYR A 102 -16.12 -11.67 8.03
C TYR A 102 -16.45 -10.30 8.66
N PRO A 103 -17.01 -10.25 9.88
CA PRO A 103 -17.38 -8.99 10.50
C PRO A 103 -16.14 -8.12 10.80
N THR A 104 -16.33 -6.81 10.80
CA THR A 104 -15.32 -5.87 11.29
C THR A 104 -15.23 -5.89 12.83
N TYR A 105 -14.38 -5.04 13.40
CA TYR A 105 -14.24 -4.92 14.85
C TYR A 105 -15.43 -4.19 15.50
N GLU A 106 -15.62 -4.38 16.80
CA GLU A 106 -16.46 -3.48 17.59
C GLU A 106 -15.87 -2.06 17.63
N ASP A 107 -16.77 -1.08 17.69
CA ASP A 107 -16.43 0.32 17.93
C ASP A 107 -15.56 0.44 19.18
N ARG A 108 -14.53 1.27 19.10
CA ARG A 108 -13.58 1.41 20.19
C ARG A 108 -13.11 2.84 20.31
N LYS A 109 -12.37 3.12 21.37
CA LYS A 109 -11.67 4.38 21.55
C LYS A 109 -10.19 4.14 21.33
N PHE A 110 -9.62 4.75 20.30
CA PHE A 110 -8.18 4.75 20.08
C PHE A 110 -7.62 6.07 20.61
N TYR A 111 -6.70 5.99 21.59
CA TYR A 111 -6.25 7.14 22.39
C TYR A 111 -7.40 7.98 22.95
N ARG A 112 -7.64 9.17 22.36
CA ARG A 112 -8.64 10.15 22.78
C ARG A 112 -9.79 10.28 21.77
N LEU A 113 -9.77 9.54 20.67
CA LEU A 113 -10.77 9.63 19.61
C LEU A 113 -11.66 8.39 19.57
N PRO A 114 -12.99 8.55 19.43
CA PRO A 114 -13.84 7.43 19.07
C PRO A 114 -13.46 6.96 17.66
N THR A 115 -13.30 5.65 17.51
CA THR A 115 -13.00 5.00 16.23
C THR A 115 -14.12 4.02 15.93
N LEU A 116 -14.92 4.38 14.93
CA LEU A 116 -16.10 3.62 14.52
C LEU A 116 -15.72 2.48 13.58
N TYR A 117 -16.34 1.33 13.76
CA TYR A 117 -16.17 0.12 12.95
C TYR A 117 -17.55 -0.51 12.73
N ALA A 118 -18.01 -1.37 13.64
CA ALA A 118 -19.30 -2.05 13.56
C ALA A 118 -20.50 -1.10 13.36
N SER A 119 -20.48 0.11 13.94
CA SER A 119 -21.57 1.08 13.74
C SER A 119 -21.69 1.59 12.31
N ILE A 120 -20.56 1.70 11.59
CA ILE A 120 -20.53 2.05 10.17
C ILE A 120 -20.91 0.83 9.34
N GLN A 121 -20.26 -0.32 9.57
CA GLN A 121 -20.52 -1.52 8.79
C GLN A 121 -21.98 -2.01 8.92
N LYS A 122 -22.67 -1.73 10.03
CA LYS A 122 -24.09 -2.08 10.21
C LYS A 122 -25.02 -1.34 9.25
N GLN A 123 -24.63 -0.16 8.77
CA GLN A 123 -25.43 0.63 7.84
C GLN A 123 -25.19 0.16 6.41
N ASP A 124 -26.27 -0.04 5.66
CA ASP A 124 -26.22 -0.52 4.28
C ASP A 124 -26.23 0.67 3.31
N PHE A 125 -25.04 1.01 2.79
CA PHE A 125 -24.86 2.05 1.78
C PHE A 125 -24.88 1.52 0.35
N SER A 126 -24.89 0.19 0.14
CA SER A 126 -24.61 -0.39 -1.17
C SER A 126 -25.71 -0.16 -2.20
N LYS A 127 -26.92 0.17 -1.74
CA LYS A 127 -28.05 0.49 -2.63
C LYS A 127 -27.90 1.86 -3.28
N GLU A 128 -27.36 2.83 -2.55
CA GLU A 128 -27.14 4.19 -3.06
C GLU A 128 -25.77 4.32 -3.73
N TYR A 129 -24.77 3.59 -3.22
CA TYR A 129 -23.39 3.59 -3.70
C TYR A 129 -23.01 2.17 -4.17
N PRO A 130 -23.41 1.76 -5.38
CA PRO A 130 -23.29 0.36 -5.80
C PRO A 130 -21.87 -0.03 -6.26
N MET A 131 -21.03 0.94 -6.61
CA MET A 131 -19.71 0.69 -7.20
C MET A 131 -18.61 0.75 -6.13
N ILE A 132 -17.61 -0.12 -6.24
CA ILE A 132 -16.41 -0.06 -5.41
C ILE A 132 -15.48 1.02 -5.98
N LEU A 133 -15.02 1.95 -5.14
CA LEU A 133 -13.98 2.92 -5.49
C LEU A 133 -12.65 2.49 -4.90
N THR A 134 -11.65 2.38 -5.76
CA THR A 134 -10.26 2.18 -5.34
C THR A 134 -9.38 3.31 -5.87
N SER A 135 -8.28 3.59 -5.17
CA SER A 135 -7.31 4.58 -5.60
C SER A 135 -5.93 3.99 -5.83
N GLY A 136 -5.16 4.60 -6.73
CA GLY A 136 -3.78 4.16 -6.99
C GLY A 136 -2.92 5.22 -7.63
N ARG A 137 -1.81 4.75 -8.19
CA ARG A 137 -0.74 5.61 -8.71
C ARG A 137 -0.69 5.62 -10.23
N LEU A 138 -0.15 6.71 -10.75
CA LEU A 138 0.28 6.83 -12.14
C LEU A 138 1.81 6.81 -12.18
N VAL A 139 2.37 6.32 -13.29
CA VAL A 139 3.83 6.24 -13.46
C VAL A 139 4.46 7.63 -13.48
N GLU A 140 3.75 8.60 -14.05
CA GLU A 140 4.26 9.95 -14.30
C GLU A 140 4.20 10.85 -13.06
N TYR A 141 3.51 10.41 -12.00
CA TYR A 141 3.23 11.23 -10.81
C TYR A 141 3.70 10.57 -9.52
N GLU A 142 4.12 11.41 -8.56
CA GLU A 142 4.60 11.00 -7.24
C GLU A 142 3.81 11.69 -6.12
N GLY A 143 3.57 10.97 -5.02
CA GLY A 143 2.93 11.52 -3.83
C GLY A 143 1.55 12.10 -4.13
N GLY A 144 1.24 13.29 -3.60
CA GLY A 144 0.04 14.05 -3.95
C GLY A 144 0.14 14.83 -5.27
N GLY A 145 1.23 14.62 -6.03
CA GLY A 145 1.48 15.23 -7.34
C GLY A 145 1.91 16.68 -7.33
N ASP A 146 2.30 17.26 -6.18
CA ASP A 146 2.67 18.68 -6.09
C ASP A 146 3.92 19.02 -6.94
N GLU A 147 4.99 18.24 -6.77
CA GLU A 147 6.23 18.39 -7.53
C GLU A 147 6.05 18.03 -9.02
N THR A 148 5.29 16.97 -9.28
CA THR A 148 5.22 16.35 -10.61
C THR A 148 4.17 17.01 -11.53
N ARG A 149 3.08 17.57 -10.99
CA ARG A 149 2.16 18.44 -11.77
C ARG A 149 2.75 19.82 -12.06
N SER A 150 3.79 20.20 -11.33
CA SER A 150 4.57 21.43 -11.56
C SER A 150 5.72 21.21 -12.54
N ASN A 151 5.93 19.99 -13.04
CA ASN A 151 6.87 19.70 -14.11
C ASN A 151 6.12 19.63 -15.44
N PRO A 152 6.40 20.51 -16.42
CA PRO A 152 5.64 20.58 -17.66
C PRO A 152 5.68 19.29 -18.48
N TRP A 153 6.78 18.52 -18.41
CA TRP A 153 6.92 17.27 -19.17
C TRP A 153 6.07 16.14 -18.60
N LEU A 154 5.95 16.06 -17.26
CA LEU A 154 5.12 15.05 -16.61
C LEU A 154 3.64 15.43 -16.69
N ALA A 155 3.34 16.72 -16.52
CA ALA A 155 2.01 17.28 -16.66
C ALA A 155 1.43 17.07 -18.08
N GLU A 156 2.27 17.07 -19.12
CA GLU A 156 1.85 16.79 -20.50
C GLU A 156 1.36 15.34 -20.68
N LEU A 157 1.94 14.37 -19.95
CA LEU A 157 1.59 12.96 -20.09
C LEU A 157 0.20 12.62 -19.54
N GLN A 158 -0.28 13.37 -18.53
CA GLN A 158 -1.64 13.23 -18.04
C GLN A 158 -2.21 14.57 -17.56
N GLN A 159 -3.09 15.16 -18.37
CA GLN A 159 -3.58 16.53 -18.17
C GLN A 159 -4.84 16.64 -17.33
N ASP A 160 -5.59 15.54 -17.23
CA ASP A 160 -6.87 15.52 -16.54
C ASP A 160 -6.84 14.55 -15.36
N MET A 161 -7.52 14.95 -14.29
CA MET A 161 -7.96 13.99 -13.28
C MET A 161 -9.11 13.17 -13.85
N PHE A 162 -9.09 11.84 -13.64
CA PHE A 162 -10.07 10.94 -14.22
C PHE A 162 -10.53 9.84 -13.26
N VAL A 163 -11.62 9.18 -13.65
CA VAL A 163 -12.09 7.92 -13.07
C VAL A 163 -12.16 6.86 -14.17
N GLU A 164 -11.51 5.72 -13.95
CA GLU A 164 -11.64 4.56 -14.84
C GLU A 164 -12.96 3.85 -14.56
N ILE A 165 -13.73 3.60 -15.62
CA ILE A 165 -15.04 2.95 -15.55
C ILE A 165 -15.08 1.81 -16.58
N ASN A 166 -15.58 0.65 -16.17
CA ASN A 166 -15.78 -0.47 -17.09
C ASN A 166 -16.81 -0.10 -18.18
N PRO A 167 -16.65 -0.54 -19.45
CA PRO A 167 -17.62 -0.23 -20.51
C PRO A 167 -19.06 -0.65 -20.22
N ARG A 168 -19.28 -1.76 -19.50
CA ARG A 168 -20.63 -2.20 -19.10
C ARG A 168 -21.26 -1.20 -18.13
N ASP A 169 -20.50 -0.79 -17.11
CA ASP A 169 -20.98 0.14 -16.11
C ASP A 169 -21.23 1.52 -16.71
N ALA A 170 -20.31 2.00 -17.55
CA ALA A 170 -20.49 3.25 -18.28
C ALA A 170 -21.76 3.25 -19.14
N ASN A 171 -22.05 2.15 -19.84
CA ASN A 171 -23.29 1.98 -20.59
C ASN A 171 -24.53 2.04 -19.68
N ASN A 172 -24.50 1.34 -18.54
CA ASN A 172 -25.61 1.33 -17.57
C ASN A 172 -25.85 2.71 -16.95
N LEU A 173 -24.77 3.48 -16.75
CA LEU A 173 -24.80 4.84 -16.19
C LEU A 173 -25.10 5.92 -17.25
N GLY A 174 -25.06 5.58 -18.54
CA GLY A 174 -25.22 6.56 -19.64
C GLY A 174 -24.03 7.52 -19.77
N VAL A 175 -22.84 7.11 -19.33
CA VAL A 175 -21.60 7.90 -19.37
C VAL A 175 -20.85 7.62 -20.67
N ARG A 176 -20.26 8.68 -21.26
CA ARG A 176 -19.40 8.58 -22.44
C ARG A 176 -17.94 8.79 -22.06
N ASP A 177 -17.05 8.20 -22.86
CA ASP A 177 -15.61 8.38 -22.68
C ASP A 177 -15.24 9.87 -22.86
N GLY A 178 -14.37 10.37 -21.98
CA GLY A 178 -13.98 11.78 -21.92
C GLY A 178 -15.08 12.74 -21.46
N ALA A 179 -16.23 12.25 -20.98
CA ALA A 179 -17.23 13.13 -20.36
C ALA A 179 -16.85 13.50 -18.93
N GLN A 180 -17.25 14.69 -18.49
CA GLN A 180 -17.16 15.06 -17.08
C GLN A 180 -18.22 14.30 -16.28
N VAL A 181 -17.80 13.71 -15.16
CA VAL A 181 -18.66 12.95 -14.24
C VAL A 181 -18.42 13.40 -12.81
N TRP A 182 -19.47 13.26 -12.00
CA TRP A 182 -19.35 13.32 -10.56
C TRP A 182 -19.10 11.92 -10.01
N VAL A 183 -18.19 11.83 -9.05
CA VAL A 183 -17.97 10.64 -8.22
C VAL A 183 -18.21 11.04 -6.77
N GLU A 184 -19.17 10.43 -6.11
CA GLU A 184 -19.53 10.74 -4.71
C GLU A 184 -19.38 9.50 -3.84
N GLY A 185 -18.72 9.67 -2.70
CA GLY A 185 -18.61 8.64 -1.67
C GLY A 185 -19.74 8.73 -0.64
N PRO A 186 -19.97 7.68 0.17
CA PRO A 186 -20.99 7.63 1.22
C PRO A 186 -20.96 8.77 2.26
N GLU A 187 -19.83 9.48 2.42
CA GLU A 187 -19.71 10.64 3.31
C GLU A 187 -20.30 11.94 2.70
N GLY A 188 -20.83 11.88 1.46
CA GLY A 188 -21.52 12.98 0.78
C GLY A 188 -20.61 13.97 0.03
N ALA A 189 -19.29 13.87 0.22
CA ALA A 189 -18.34 14.62 -0.58
C ALA A 189 -18.21 14.01 -1.99
N LYS A 190 -18.11 14.88 -3.00
CA LYS A 190 -18.07 14.51 -4.41
C LYS A 190 -16.92 15.19 -5.13
N VAL A 191 -16.40 14.53 -6.16
CA VAL A 191 -15.33 15.03 -7.02
C VAL A 191 -15.79 15.10 -8.46
N LYS A 192 -15.36 16.13 -9.19
CA LYS A 192 -15.68 16.30 -10.62
C LYS A 192 -14.47 15.97 -11.48
N VAL A 193 -14.56 14.90 -12.28
CA VAL A 193 -13.41 14.33 -13.00
C VAL A 193 -13.81 13.81 -14.38
N MET A 194 -12.84 13.56 -15.25
CA MET A 194 -13.08 12.97 -16.57
C MET A 194 -13.36 11.46 -16.47
N ALA A 195 -14.33 10.96 -17.22
CA ALA A 195 -14.53 9.53 -17.38
C ALA A 195 -13.51 8.94 -18.35
N MET A 196 -12.84 7.86 -17.94
CA MET A 196 -11.98 7.05 -18.79
C MET A 196 -12.60 5.65 -18.91
N ILE A 197 -13.23 5.35 -20.03
CA ILE A 197 -13.88 4.06 -20.25
C ILE A 197 -12.83 3.03 -20.66
N THR A 198 -12.67 1.96 -19.87
CA THR A 198 -11.59 0.98 -20.08
C THR A 198 -11.89 -0.40 -19.49
N ASN A 199 -11.39 -1.44 -20.16
CA ASN A 199 -11.48 -2.84 -19.68
C ASN A 199 -10.44 -3.19 -18.61
N ARG A 200 -9.60 -2.23 -18.17
CA ARG A 200 -8.59 -2.47 -17.12
C ARG A 200 -9.20 -2.67 -15.74
N VAL A 201 -10.36 -2.06 -15.49
CA VAL A 201 -11.12 -2.22 -14.24
C VAL A 201 -12.25 -3.23 -14.45
N GLY A 202 -12.50 -4.03 -13.42
CA GLY A 202 -13.60 -4.99 -13.41
C GLY A 202 -14.98 -4.32 -13.35
N GLU A 203 -16.02 -5.05 -13.73
CA GLU A 203 -17.41 -4.60 -13.55
C GLU A 203 -17.70 -4.31 -12.07
N GLY A 204 -18.40 -3.22 -11.78
CA GLY A 204 -18.70 -2.74 -10.43
C GLY A 204 -17.52 -2.10 -9.69
N VAL A 205 -16.37 -1.87 -10.36
CA VAL A 205 -15.18 -1.25 -9.76
C VAL A 205 -14.77 -0.02 -10.56
N ALA A 206 -14.55 1.08 -9.85
CA ALA A 206 -14.01 2.33 -10.35
C ALA A 206 -12.61 2.57 -9.76
N PHE A 207 -11.70 3.12 -10.57
CA PHE A 207 -10.35 3.48 -10.14
C PHE A 207 -10.10 4.97 -10.31
N MET A 208 -9.47 5.61 -9.32
CA MET A 208 -9.05 7.00 -9.41
C MET A 208 -7.58 7.17 -8.97
N PRO A 209 -6.76 7.93 -9.71
CA PRO A 209 -5.44 8.32 -9.22
C PRO A 209 -5.57 9.35 -8.09
N PHE A 210 -4.63 9.40 -7.15
CA PHE A 210 -4.68 10.36 -6.02
C PHE A 210 -3.70 11.54 -6.16
N HIS A 211 -3.16 11.77 -7.36
CA HIS A 211 -2.06 12.71 -7.62
C HIS A 211 -2.49 14.15 -7.94
N PHE A 212 -3.78 14.47 -7.81
CA PHE A 212 -4.33 15.74 -8.30
C PHE A 212 -4.83 16.61 -7.14
N GLY A 213 -4.82 17.92 -7.37
CA GLY A 213 -5.27 18.92 -6.42
C GLY A 213 -5.44 20.29 -7.08
N GLY A 214 -6.12 21.18 -6.38
CA GLY A 214 -6.42 22.53 -6.86
C GLY A 214 -7.82 22.71 -7.42
N HIS A 215 -8.62 21.64 -7.53
CA HIS A 215 -10.08 21.73 -7.57
C HIS A 215 -10.68 21.20 -6.25
N PHE A 216 -11.84 21.72 -5.87
CA PHE A 216 -12.62 21.21 -4.73
C PHE A 216 -14.11 21.22 -5.05
N GLN A 217 -14.71 20.04 -5.04
CA GLN A 217 -16.09 19.76 -5.46
C GLN A 217 -16.43 20.39 -6.82
N GLY A 218 -15.50 20.29 -7.78
CA GLY A 218 -15.63 20.85 -9.12
C GLY A 218 -15.36 22.36 -9.27
N GLU A 219 -15.08 23.08 -8.18
CA GLU A 219 -14.66 24.48 -8.23
C GLU A 219 -13.15 24.60 -8.43
N ASP A 220 -12.72 25.47 -9.35
CA ASP A 220 -11.31 25.78 -9.58
C ASP A 220 -10.77 26.69 -8.45
N LEU A 221 -9.74 26.23 -7.74
CA LEU A 221 -9.08 26.95 -6.65
C LEU A 221 -7.73 27.54 -7.05
N ARG A 222 -7.46 27.73 -8.35
CA ARG A 222 -6.22 28.36 -8.84
C ARG A 222 -5.98 29.72 -8.20
N ASP A 223 -7.03 30.47 -7.86
CA ASP A 223 -6.95 31.76 -7.18
C ASP A 223 -6.36 31.68 -5.75
N LYS A 224 -6.33 30.49 -5.14
CA LYS A 224 -5.74 30.25 -3.82
C LYS A 224 -4.24 30.03 -3.85
N TYR A 225 -3.67 29.81 -5.04
CA TYR A 225 -2.22 29.66 -5.18
C TYR A 225 -1.54 31.03 -5.14
N PRO A 226 -0.37 31.15 -4.49
CA PRO A 226 0.49 32.31 -4.66
C PRO A 226 0.80 32.55 -6.14
N LYS A 227 0.94 33.81 -6.54
CA LYS A 227 1.20 34.18 -7.93
C LYS A 227 2.43 33.45 -8.49
N GLY A 228 2.24 32.64 -9.53
CA GLY A 228 3.29 31.87 -10.20
C GLY A 228 3.68 30.57 -9.50
N ALA A 229 2.89 30.11 -8.53
CA ALA A 229 3.08 28.85 -7.83
C ALA A 229 1.98 27.82 -8.12
N ASP A 230 1.07 28.10 -9.06
CA ASP A 230 0.08 27.12 -9.50
C ASP A 230 0.73 26.06 -10.40
N PRO A 231 0.34 24.78 -10.25
CA PRO A 231 0.84 23.71 -11.11
C PRO A 231 0.21 23.81 -12.51
N TYR A 232 0.88 23.19 -13.50
CA TYR A 232 0.39 23.17 -14.89
C TYR A 232 -0.94 22.42 -15.03
N VAL A 233 -1.10 21.36 -14.24
CA VAL A 233 -2.29 20.51 -14.23
C VAL A 233 -2.98 20.61 -12.87
N LEU A 234 -4.26 20.94 -12.90
CA LEU A 234 -5.14 20.91 -11.74
C LEU A 234 -6.09 19.71 -11.82
N GLY A 235 -6.69 19.40 -10.69
CA GLY A 235 -7.70 18.37 -10.60
C GLY A 235 -8.12 18.23 -9.15
N GLU A 236 -8.84 17.16 -8.86
CA GLU A 236 -9.37 16.94 -7.53
C GLU A 236 -8.75 15.70 -6.88
N SER A 237 -8.45 15.79 -5.59
CA SER A 237 -7.89 14.65 -4.86
C SER A 237 -8.95 13.57 -4.73
N SER A 238 -8.61 12.33 -5.08
CA SER A 238 -9.52 11.19 -4.88
C SER A 238 -9.93 11.04 -3.42
N ASN A 239 -9.10 11.49 -2.48
CA ASN A 239 -9.38 11.45 -1.04
C ASN A 239 -10.66 12.20 -0.65
N THR A 240 -11.09 13.20 -1.45
CA THR A 240 -12.36 13.88 -1.23
C THR A 240 -13.57 12.95 -1.38
N ALA A 241 -13.49 11.95 -2.27
CA ALA A 241 -14.55 10.94 -2.47
C ALA A 241 -14.32 9.64 -1.66
N GLN A 242 -13.20 9.53 -0.92
CA GLN A 242 -12.95 8.39 -0.04
C GLN A 242 -13.79 8.52 1.24
N THR A 243 -13.96 7.41 1.96
CA THR A 243 -14.76 7.35 3.17
C THR A 243 -13.92 7.32 4.43
N TYR A 244 -14.62 7.44 5.57
CA TYR A 244 -14.08 7.05 6.85
C TYR A 244 -13.63 5.57 6.83
N GLY A 245 -12.59 5.25 7.60
CA GLY A 245 -12.13 3.88 7.78
C GLY A 245 -10.65 3.87 8.11
N TYR A 246 -10.28 3.21 9.20
CA TYR A 246 -8.91 3.16 9.67
C TYR A 246 -8.56 1.76 10.11
N ASP A 247 -7.34 1.31 9.81
CA ASP A 247 -6.85 0.04 10.31
C ASP A 247 -6.71 0.06 11.84
N SER A 248 -7.08 -1.05 12.49
CA SER A 248 -7.19 -1.11 13.95
C SER A 248 -5.85 -1.09 14.70
N VAL A 249 -4.75 -1.31 13.97
CA VAL A 249 -3.40 -1.38 14.52
C VAL A 249 -2.59 -0.15 14.10
N THR A 250 -2.52 0.10 12.79
CA THR A 250 -1.70 1.16 12.18
C THR A 250 -2.38 2.51 12.18
N GLN A 251 -3.72 2.56 12.32
CA GLN A 251 -4.55 3.76 12.14
C GLN A 251 -4.37 4.40 10.76
N MET A 252 -3.92 3.64 9.77
CA MET A 252 -3.87 4.12 8.39
C MET A 252 -5.27 4.13 7.80
N GLN A 253 -5.59 5.19 7.05
CA GLN A 253 -6.88 5.33 6.39
C GLN A 253 -7.06 4.26 5.29
N GLU A 254 -8.27 3.74 5.18
CA GLU A 254 -8.72 2.91 4.05
C GLU A 254 -8.87 3.79 2.79
N THR A 255 -8.13 3.45 1.73
CA THR A 255 -8.12 4.20 0.46
C THR A 255 -8.21 3.28 -0.76
N LYS A 256 -8.43 1.99 -0.55
CA LYS A 256 -8.38 0.92 -1.54
C LYS A 256 -9.73 0.23 -1.70
N ALA A 257 -10.56 0.21 -0.67
CA ALA A 257 -11.88 -0.39 -0.72
C ALA A 257 -12.92 0.51 -0.02
N THR A 258 -13.65 1.27 -0.83
CA THR A 258 -14.87 1.96 -0.40
C THR A 258 -15.95 1.88 -1.49
N LEU A 259 -17.10 2.51 -1.27
CA LEU A 259 -18.19 2.60 -2.23
C LEU A 259 -18.27 4.00 -2.86
N CYS A 260 -18.82 4.08 -4.05
CA CYS A 260 -19.16 5.33 -4.72
C CYS A 260 -20.40 5.18 -5.61
N LYS A 261 -20.94 6.33 -6.01
CA LYS A 261 -21.89 6.47 -7.12
C LYS A 261 -21.31 7.45 -8.13
N ILE A 262 -21.58 7.18 -9.41
CA ILE A 262 -21.05 7.96 -10.54
C ILE A 262 -22.20 8.40 -11.43
N TRP A 263 -22.21 9.67 -11.85
CA TRP A 263 -23.19 10.18 -12.80
C TRP A 263 -22.60 11.31 -13.66
N SER A 264 -23.19 11.53 -14.84
CA SER A 264 -22.79 12.62 -15.74
C SER A 264 -22.99 13.99 -15.08
N ALA A 265 -22.00 14.88 -15.23
CA ALA A 265 -21.96 16.17 -14.58
C ALA A 265 -22.71 17.30 -15.31
#